data_AF-A0A560JS20-F1
#
_entry.id   AF-A0A560JS20-F1
#
_cell.length_a   1.000
_cell.length_b   1.000
_cell.length_c   1.000
_cell.angle_alpha   90.00
_cell.angle_beta   90.00
_cell.angle_gamma   90.00
#
_symmetry.space_group_name_H-M   'P 1'
#
loop_
_entity.id
_entity.type
_entity.pdbx_description
1 polymer ?
#
loop_
_entity_poly.entity_id
_entity_poly.type
_entity_poly.pdbx_seq_one_letter_code
_entity_poly.pdbx_strand_id
1 'polypeptide(L)'
;MHEDRSAATSDSEQTLGTRRVFQPFNWMTRYSFLITDGDDFSDNEELPDDEAAWHQALRTVRDIESTLSSTGGKWSLVVHRDDSPLYRIDVRAQRLT
;
A
#
# COMPACT_ATOMS: atom_id res chain seq x y z
N MET A 1 60.60 -39.92 2.00
CA MET A 1 59.64 -40.50 1.03
C MET A 1 58.25 -40.09 1.50
N HIS A 2 57.65 -39.13 0.79
CA HIS A 2 56.49 -39.33 -0.10
C HIS A 2 55.15 -39.34 0.66
N GLU A 3 54.39 -38.28 0.38
CA GLU A 3 52.92 -38.15 0.22
C GLU A 3 52.07 -39.41 0.36
N ASP A 4 50.86 -39.32 0.96
CA ASP A 4 49.63 -38.92 0.25
C ASP A 4 48.36 -39.08 1.14
N ARG A 5 47.51 -38.06 1.09
CA ARG A 5 46.02 -38.01 1.17
C ARG A 5 45.17 -38.37 2.42
N SER A 6 44.51 -37.30 2.88
CA SER A 6 43.04 -37.05 2.91
C SER A 6 42.10 -37.74 3.91
N ALA A 7 41.49 -36.92 4.77
CA ALA A 7 40.04 -36.63 4.87
C ALA A 7 39.84 -35.61 6.03
N ALA A 8 39.58 -34.33 5.77
CA ALA A 8 38.29 -33.70 5.48
C ALA A 8 37.31 -33.62 6.67
N THR A 9 37.01 -32.36 7.05
CA THR A 9 35.75 -31.83 7.60
C THR A 9 35.49 -31.98 9.12
N SER A 10 35.55 -30.88 9.88
CA SER A 10 34.41 -29.96 10.04
C SER A 10 34.78 -28.89 11.07
N ASP A 11 35.26 -27.74 10.61
CA ASP A 11 35.41 -26.55 11.45
C ASP A 11 34.03 -25.90 11.56
N SER A 12 33.35 -26.13 12.68
CA SER A 12 32.06 -25.49 12.97
C SER A 12 32.34 -24.14 13.61
N GLU A 13 32.64 -23.16 12.76
CA GLU A 13 32.69 -21.76 13.14
C GLU A 13 31.34 -21.32 13.72
N GLN A 14 31.44 -20.83 14.95
CA GLN A 14 30.40 -20.10 15.65
C GLN A 14 30.02 -18.87 14.83
N THR A 15 28.96 -18.95 14.04
CA THR A 15 28.29 -17.77 13.51
C THR A 15 27.11 -17.43 14.41
N LEU A 16 27.38 -16.47 15.31
CA LEU A 16 26.36 -15.62 15.94
C LEU A 16 25.60 -14.87 14.84
N GLY A 17 24.69 -15.58 14.17
CA GLY A 17 23.64 -15.01 13.36
C GLY A 17 22.66 -14.33 14.30
N THR A 18 22.99 -13.11 14.68
CA THR A 18 22.09 -12.17 15.37
C THR A 18 20.78 -12.18 14.61
N ARG A 19 19.77 -12.89 15.13
CA ARG A 19 18.37 -12.66 14.79
C ARG A 19 18.08 -11.23 15.25
N ARG A 20 18.36 -10.26 14.38
CA ARG A 20 17.69 -8.96 14.45
C ARG A 20 16.23 -9.27 14.25
N VAL A 21 15.52 -9.42 15.35
CA VAL A 21 14.08 -9.16 15.38
C VAL A 21 13.98 -7.69 14.99
N PHE A 22 13.79 -7.41 13.69
CA PHE A 22 13.21 -6.15 13.28
C PHE A 22 11.83 -6.16 13.92
N GLN A 23 11.70 -5.52 15.08
CA GLN A 23 10.41 -4.97 15.45
C GLN A 23 10.21 -3.81 14.48
N PRO A 24 9.30 -3.90 13.48
CA PRO A 24 9.00 -2.73 12.70
C PRO A 24 8.39 -1.74 13.68
N PHE A 25 9.03 -0.59 13.85
CA PHE A 25 8.34 0.57 14.40
C PHE A 25 7.06 0.71 13.57
N ASN A 26 5.91 0.54 14.22
CA ASN A 26 4.60 0.72 13.60
C ASN A 26 4.43 2.22 13.33
N TRP A 27 5.18 2.75 12.35
CA TRP A 27 5.02 4.10 11.86
C TRP A 27 3.75 4.10 11.02
N MET A 28 2.65 4.42 11.68
CA MET A 28 1.46 4.84 10.96
C MET A 28 1.83 6.07 10.14
N THR A 29 1.64 5.95 8.84
CA THR A 29 1.83 7.03 7.88
C THR A 29 0.49 7.69 7.64
N ARG A 30 0.48 9.02 7.58
CA ARG A 30 -0.75 9.76 7.29
C ARG A 30 -0.99 9.80 5.79
N TYR A 31 -2.19 9.41 5.39
CA TYR A 31 -2.68 9.52 4.03
C TYR A 31 -3.88 10.46 3.98
N SER A 32 -4.04 11.17 2.87
CA SER A 32 -5.25 11.95 2.59
C SER A 32 -5.97 11.39 1.37
N PHE A 33 -7.30 11.36 1.44
CA PHE A 33 -8.20 10.81 0.43
C PHE A 33 -9.09 11.95 -0.05
N LEU A 34 -8.73 12.56 -1.18
CA LEU A 34 -9.49 13.64 -1.79
C LEU A 34 -10.46 13.07 -2.82
N ILE A 35 -11.75 13.24 -2.58
CA ILE A 35 -12.85 12.82 -3.44
C ILE A 35 -13.46 14.07 -4.10
N THR A 36 -13.64 14.03 -5.41
CA THR A 36 -14.28 15.11 -6.18
C THR A 36 -15.38 14.55 -7.07
N ASP A 37 -16.58 15.14 -7.01
CA ASP A 37 -17.75 14.80 -7.85
C ASP A 37 -18.50 16.01 -8.44
N GLY A 38 -17.96 17.21 -8.19
CA GLY A 38 -18.68 18.48 -8.33
C GLY A 38 -18.41 19.34 -7.11
N ASP A 39 -18.33 18.71 -5.94
CA ASP A 39 -17.78 19.26 -4.71
C ASP A 39 -16.51 18.49 -4.28
N ASP A 40 -15.69 19.11 -3.43
CA ASP A 40 -14.48 18.48 -2.89
C ASP A 40 -14.72 18.02 -1.45
N PHE A 41 -14.45 16.74 -1.20
CA PHE A 41 -14.45 16.14 0.12
C PHE A 41 -13.09 15.50 0.40
N SER A 42 -12.55 15.67 1.61
CA SER A 42 -11.28 15.08 1.98
C SER A 42 -11.34 14.45 3.37
N ASP A 43 -10.77 13.26 3.50
CA ASP A 43 -10.51 12.63 4.80
C ASP A 43 -9.04 12.27 4.95
N ASN A 44 -8.58 12.12 6.20
CA ASN A 44 -7.22 11.70 6.52
C ASN A 44 -7.23 10.44 7.38
N GLU A 45 -6.38 9.48 7.05
CA GLU A 45 -6.24 8.24 7.81
C GLU A 45 -4.77 7.93 8.10
N GLU A 46 -4.54 7.33 9.26
CA GLU A 46 -3.24 6.81 9.68
C GLU A 46 -3.17 5.31 9.35
N LEU A 47 -2.36 4.95 8.35
CA LEU A 47 -2.27 3.58 7.81
C LEU A 47 -0.82 3.09 7.81
N PRO A 48 -0.58 1.78 7.96
CA PRO A 48 0.77 1.25 8.13
C PRO A 48 1.67 1.41 6.89
N ASP A 49 1.11 1.38 5.68
CA ASP A 49 1.85 1.40 4.42
C ASP A 49 0.96 1.79 3.22
N ASP A 50 1.57 1.86 2.03
CA ASP A 50 0.89 2.19 0.77
C ASP A 50 -0.16 1.15 0.37
N GLU A 51 0.08 -0.12 0.72
CA GLU A 51 -0.83 -1.21 0.36
C GLU A 51 -2.13 -1.11 1.18
N ALA A 52 -2.04 -0.76 2.46
CA ALA A 52 -3.20 -0.44 3.29
C ALA A 52 -3.95 0.79 2.75
N ALA A 53 -3.24 1.84 2.32
CA ALA A 53 -3.85 3.01 1.70
C ALA A 53 -4.57 2.67 0.39
N TRP A 54 -4.00 1.80 -0.44
CA TRP A 54 -4.65 1.30 -1.64
C TRP A 54 -5.93 0.52 -1.33
N HIS A 55 -5.90 -0.39 -0.34
CA HIS A 55 -7.08 -1.12 0.08
C HIS A 55 -8.19 -0.21 0.61
N GLN A 56 -7.83 0.83 1.36
CA GLN A 56 -8.80 1.82 1.82
C GLN A 56 -9.39 2.61 0.66
N ALA A 57 -8.57 3.03 -0.32
CA ALA A 57 -9.04 3.73 -1.50
C ALA A 57 -10.08 2.90 -2.29
N LEU A 58 -9.85 1.59 -2.44
CA LEU A 58 -10.81 0.69 -3.08
C LEU A 58 -12.13 0.58 -2.30
N ARG A 59 -12.09 0.60 -0.97
CA ARG A 59 -13.31 0.62 -0.14
C ARG A 59 -14.08 1.92 -0.34
N THR A 60 -13.40 3.06 -0.31
CA THR A 60 -14.01 4.36 -0.57
C THR A 60 -14.67 4.41 -1.95
N VAL A 61 -14.02 3.87 -2.97
CA VAL A 61 -14.61 3.77 -4.32
C VAL A 61 -15.87 2.94 -4.33
N ARG A 62 -15.89 1.80 -3.63
CA ARG A 62 -17.09 0.96 -3.51
C ARG A 62 -18.24 1.70 -2.82
N ASP A 63 -17.94 2.55 -1.84
CA ASP A 63 -18.96 3.38 -1.20
C ASP A 63 -19.50 4.43 -2.18
N ILE A 64 -18.64 5.06 -2.99
CA ILE A 64 -19.05 5.97 -4.08
C ILE A 64 -19.96 5.25 -5.08
N GLU A 65 -19.62 4.02 -5.50
CA GLU A 65 -20.43 3.24 -6.44
C GLU A 65 -21.89 3.10 -5.98
N SER A 66 -22.13 2.99 -4.68
CA SER A 66 -23.48 2.90 -4.10
C SER A 66 -24.29 4.20 -4.23
N THR A 67 -23.63 5.32 -4.48
CA THR A 67 -24.23 6.66 -4.63
C THR A 67 -24.38 7.11 -6.08
N LEU A 68 -23.85 6.34 -7.04
CA LEU A 68 -23.90 6.71 -8.46
C LEU A 68 -25.33 6.81 -8.98
N SER A 69 -25.61 7.90 -9.70
CA SER A 69 -26.91 8.10 -10.35
C SER A 69 -27.00 7.36 -11.68
N SER A 70 -28.19 6.82 -11.98
CA SER A 70 -28.51 6.24 -13.30
C SER A 70 -28.54 7.28 -14.43
N THR A 71 -28.53 8.57 -14.11
CA THR A 71 -28.37 9.66 -15.09
C THR A 71 -26.91 9.93 -15.47
N GLY A 72 -25.96 9.22 -14.86
CA GLY A 72 -24.53 9.36 -15.07
C GLY A 72 -23.83 10.16 -13.96
N GLY A 73 -22.53 10.37 -14.13
CA GLY A 73 -21.70 11.11 -13.18
C GLY A 73 -20.21 10.81 -13.37
N LYS A 74 -19.36 11.67 -12.81
CA LYS A 74 -17.92 11.47 -12.77
C LYS A 74 -17.40 11.77 -11.37
N TRP A 75 -16.63 10.84 -10.86
CA TRP A 75 -15.95 10.95 -9.57
C TRP A 75 -14.45 10.77 -9.77
N SER A 76 -13.66 11.40 -8.91
CA SER A 76 -12.23 11.17 -8.79
C SER A 76 -11.89 10.98 -7.32
N LEU A 77 -11.07 9.98 -7.02
CA LEU A 77 -10.43 9.82 -5.72
C LEU A 77 -8.92 9.94 -5.95
N VAL A 78 -8.26 10.83 -5.22
CA VAL A 78 -6.80 10.98 -5.20
C VAL A 78 -6.28 10.70 -3.80
N VAL A 79 -5.37 9.75 -3.69
CA VAL A 79 -4.70 9.40 -2.44
C VAL A 79 -3.35 10.10 -2.42
N HIS A 80 -3.09 10.88 -1.37
CA HIS A 80 -1.76 11.43 -1.11
C HIS A 80 -1.14 10.79 0.11
N ARG A 81 0.17 10.60 0.08
CA ARG A 81 0.99 10.45 1.29
C ARG A 81 1.67 11.79 1.51
N ASP A 82 1.44 12.37 2.67
CA ASP A 82 1.79 13.77 2.93
C ASP A 82 1.23 14.65 1.79
N ASP A 83 2.08 15.43 1.11
CA ASP A 83 1.70 16.31 0.00
C ASP A 83 1.91 15.68 -1.39
N SER A 84 2.27 14.40 -1.47
CA SER A 84 2.59 13.72 -2.74
C SER A 84 1.48 12.77 -3.18
N PRO A 85 0.88 12.96 -4.38
CA PRO A 85 -0.13 12.05 -4.89
C PRO A 85 0.49 10.70 -5.22
N LEU A 86 -0.13 9.62 -4.74
CA LEU A 86 0.29 8.25 -4.96
C LEU A 86 -0.61 7.52 -5.95
N TYR A 87 -1.93 7.64 -5.73
CA TYR A 87 -2.93 6.93 -6.52
C TYR A 87 -4.03 7.89 -6.96
N ARG A 88 -4.59 7.62 -8.14
CA ARG A 88 -5.79 8.26 -8.64
C ARG A 88 -6.72 7.20 -9.21
N ILE A 89 -7.98 7.24 -8.78
CA ILE A 89 -9.04 6.39 -9.31
C ILE A 89 -10.12 7.32 -9.86
N ASP A 90 -10.43 7.17 -11.15
CA ASP A 90 -11.53 7.89 -11.79
C ASP A 90 -12.68 6.92 -12.05
N VAL A 91 -13.88 7.26 -11.56
CA VAL A 91 -15.11 6.49 -11.79
C VAL A 91 -16.03 7.32 -12.67
N ARG A 92 -16.60 6.69 -13.71
CA ARG A 92 -17.55 7.34 -14.61
C ARG A 92 -18.76 6.46 -14.83
N ALA A 93 -19.93 7.03 -14.61
CA ALA A 93 -21.19 6.42 -14.97
C ALA A 93 -21.78 7.17 -16.16
N GLN A 94 -22.29 6.43 -17.14
CA GLN A 94 -23.01 6.98 -18.28
C GLN A 94 -24.11 6.00 -18.66
N ARG A 95 -25.33 6.52 -18.83
CA ARG A 95 -26.41 5.76 -19.46
C ARG A 95 -26.15 5.70 -20.96
N LEU A 96 -25.97 4.50 -21.49
CA LEU A 96 -25.90 4.26 -22.92
C LEU A 96 -27.34 4.13 -23.43
N THR A 97 -27.72 5.01 -24.37
CA THR A 97 -28.99 4.97 -25.09
C THR A 97 -28.92 3.97 -26.23
#